data_AF-A0A1S3HSL7-F1
#
_entry.id   AF-A0A1S3HSL7-F1
#
_cell.length_a   1.000
_cell.length_b   1.000
_cell.length_c   1.000
_cell.angle_alpha   90.00
_cell.angle_beta   90.00
_cell.angle_gamma   90.00
#
_symmetry.space_group_name_H-M   'P 1'
#
loop_
_entity.id
_entity.type
_entity.pdbx_description
1 polymer ?
#
loop_
_entity_poly.entity_id
_entity_poly.type
_entity_poly.pdbx_seq_one_letter_code
_entity_poly.pdbx_strand_id
1 'polypeptide(L)'
;MPRSRSGSVASLRSVTSTASVANGAHTTYFAKVWLKPPHELFMTDKGKHGIKITCGNESPQLTSWWISTLKASYPQDSCSDDGRFFRMRPEHGVFLKLDKKHGLLKIKGNDHYQWFLENIEEVLQAGGIEVTLMADLFNQIGRQLGIDGISATSLLENLPDTGAIQNGAGSIYSLWKTLLDRWMGFGGTITVASPVLDPERFMDLILLMIKNDREGFTLKLVTSERCDGEHSLKHTKMVARDLLKKLKTTGKRRRLVTDEKIDWAYKHIETKTTIFNCRFIGMSTPHKAEVMITSAGFIRRYFHNDLKDSISFFRLTPSEYRTNYIDPLGIEQKTSF
;
A
#
# COMPACT_ATOMS: atom_id res chain seq x y z
N MET A 1 25.07 58.38 -7.81
CA MET A 1 24.39 57.15 -8.30
C MET A 1 25.17 55.93 -7.80
N PRO A 2 24.53 54.98 -7.11
CA PRO A 2 25.17 53.77 -6.60
C PRO A 2 24.85 52.51 -7.46
N ARG A 3 25.76 51.54 -7.45
CA ARG A 3 25.52 50.08 -7.65
C ARG A 3 26.51 49.37 -6.71
N SER A 4 26.17 48.96 -5.48
CA SER A 4 25.52 47.69 -5.04
C SER A 4 26.10 46.45 -5.74
N ARG A 5 26.62 45.39 -5.10
CA ARG A 5 26.38 44.68 -3.81
C ARG A 5 27.70 43.98 -3.41
N SER A 6 28.25 44.01 -2.18
CA SER A 6 27.79 43.54 -0.84
C SER A 6 27.65 42.02 -0.68
N GLY A 7 28.44 41.43 0.25
CA GLY A 7 28.27 40.10 0.84
C GLY A 7 29.61 39.36 1.02
N SER A 8 30.58 39.86 1.80
CA SER A 8 30.70 39.76 3.26
C SER A 8 30.72 38.33 3.81
N VAL A 9 31.93 37.93 4.20
CA VAL A 9 32.25 36.91 5.19
C VAL A 9 31.54 37.22 6.51
N ALA A 10 30.91 36.22 7.14
CA ALA A 10 30.53 36.23 8.56
C ALA A 10 30.47 34.77 9.03
N SER A 11 31.47 34.30 9.77
CA SER A 11 31.62 34.42 11.22
C SER A 11 30.89 33.33 11.98
N LEU A 12 31.63 32.26 12.28
CA LEU A 12 31.43 31.41 13.44
C LEU A 12 31.71 32.25 14.68
N ARG A 13 30.68 32.57 15.48
CA ARG A 13 30.77 32.71 16.95
C ARG A 13 29.38 32.81 17.61
N SER A 14 29.13 31.79 18.43
CA SER A 14 28.44 31.78 19.73
C SER A 14 27.36 32.83 20.02
N VAL A 15 26.16 32.36 20.38
CA VAL A 15 25.41 32.94 21.49
C VAL A 15 25.00 31.82 22.44
N THR A 16 25.47 31.99 23.67
CA THR A 16 25.21 31.22 24.89
C THR A 16 23.74 31.22 25.30
N SER A 17 23.42 30.24 26.14
CA SER A 17 22.13 29.96 26.78
C SER A 17 21.27 31.16 27.16
N THR A 18 19.97 31.06 26.88
CA THR A 18 18.96 31.29 27.92
C THR A 18 17.98 30.13 27.89
N ALA A 19 18.00 29.34 28.95
CA ALA A 19 16.88 28.49 29.30
C ALA A 19 15.70 29.41 29.64
N SER A 20 14.67 29.44 28.80
CA SER A 20 13.32 29.71 29.28
C SER A 20 12.53 28.40 29.18
N VAL A 21 12.44 27.74 30.33
CA VAL A 21 11.48 26.67 30.58
C VAL A 21 10.10 27.33 30.57
N ALA A 22 9.37 27.19 29.46
CA ALA A 22 7.93 27.44 29.42
C ALA A 22 7.29 26.73 28.21
N ASN A 23 6.80 25.51 28.44
CA ASN A 23 5.64 24.89 27.77
C ASN A 23 5.45 25.09 26.26
N GLY A 24 6.52 24.97 25.47
CA GLY A 24 6.47 24.95 24.00
C GLY A 24 7.43 23.89 23.48
N ALA A 25 7.00 22.63 23.47
CA ALA A 25 7.78 21.50 22.99
C ALA A 25 8.21 21.71 21.53
N HIS A 26 9.49 22.08 21.32
CA HIS A 26 10.39 21.79 20.18
C HIS A 26 9.82 21.63 18.74
N THR A 27 8.64 22.13 18.41
CA THR A 27 8.06 22.14 17.05
C THR A 27 8.91 22.98 16.10
N THR A 28 9.63 23.98 16.62
CA THR A 28 10.41 24.95 15.84
C THR A 28 11.70 24.36 15.24
N TYR A 29 12.27 23.30 15.84
CA TYR A 29 13.51 22.69 15.33
C TYR A 29 13.25 21.84 14.06
N PHE A 30 12.07 21.22 13.97
CA PHE A 30 11.65 20.42 12.81
C PHE A 30 11.34 21.25 11.56
N ALA A 31 10.84 22.47 11.71
CA ALA A 31 10.45 23.30 10.55
C ALA A 31 11.64 23.87 9.75
N LYS A 32 12.84 23.93 10.35
CA LYS A 32 14.04 24.53 9.72
C LYS A 32 14.87 23.56 8.88
N VAL A 33 14.65 22.25 9.02
CA VAL A 33 15.53 21.21 8.44
C VAL A 33 14.80 20.29 7.44
N TRP A 34 13.46 20.27 7.35
CA TRP A 34 12.74 19.15 6.71
C TRP A 34 11.76 19.52 5.58
N LEU A 35 11.89 18.83 4.44
CA LEU A 35 10.75 18.47 3.58
C LEU A 35 9.91 17.45 4.36
N LYS A 36 8.62 17.74 4.55
CA LYS A 36 7.64 17.06 5.41
C LYS A 36 7.84 15.51 5.48
N PRO A 37 8.12 14.91 6.66
CA PRO A 37 8.16 13.45 6.79
C PRO A 37 6.79 12.81 6.49
N PRO A 38 6.74 11.52 6.07
CA PRO A 38 5.51 10.86 5.63
C PRO A 38 4.49 10.62 6.76
N HIS A 39 4.92 10.74 8.01
CA HIS A 39 4.08 10.63 9.21
C HIS A 39 4.35 11.82 10.14
N GLU A 40 3.35 12.26 10.90
CA GLU A 40 3.54 13.27 11.96
C GLU A 40 4.32 12.65 13.11
N LEU A 41 5.64 12.86 13.09
CA LEU A 41 6.55 12.40 14.13
C LEU A 41 6.65 13.43 15.26
N PHE A 42 6.47 12.97 16.49
CA PHE A 42 6.62 13.73 17.71
C PHE A 42 7.86 13.24 18.45
N MET A 43 8.71 14.17 18.88
CA MET A 43 9.90 13.84 19.64
C MET A 43 9.77 14.31 21.08
N THR A 44 10.22 13.47 22.01
CA THR A 44 10.43 13.86 23.40
C THR A 44 11.84 13.49 23.81
N ASP A 45 12.68 14.50 24.06
CA ASP A 45 13.96 14.32 24.73
C ASP A 45 13.74 14.14 26.24
N LYS A 46 14.35 13.12 26.84
CA LYS A 46 14.33 12.87 28.28
C LYS A 46 15.72 12.97 28.91
N GLY A 47 16.67 13.64 28.26
CA GLY A 47 18.04 13.81 28.71
C GLY A 47 18.73 12.46 28.90
N LYS A 48 19.23 12.18 30.12
CA LYS A 48 19.92 10.92 30.45
C LYS A 48 19.09 9.64 30.19
N HIS A 49 17.77 9.75 30.01
CA HIS A 49 16.89 8.61 29.77
C HIS A 49 16.66 8.28 28.28
N GLY A 50 17.27 9.04 27.37
CA GLY A 50 17.21 8.83 25.93
C GLY A 50 16.14 9.66 25.23
N ILE A 51 16.20 9.64 23.89
CA ILE A 51 15.25 10.32 23.01
C ILE A 51 14.12 9.35 22.65
N LYS A 52 12.88 9.84 22.64
CA LYS A 52 11.70 9.11 22.17
C LYS A 52 11.14 9.76 20.92
N ILE A 53 10.83 8.94 19.92
CA ILE A 53 10.14 9.35 18.70
C ILE A 53 8.83 8.55 18.62
N THR A 54 7.72 9.26 18.62
CA THR A 54 6.34 8.74 18.52
C THR A 54 5.65 9.30 17.29
N CYS A 55 4.51 8.74 16.91
CA CYS A 55 3.63 9.28 15.89
C CYS A 55 2.26 9.59 16.49
N GLY A 56 1.54 10.58 15.93
CA GLY A 56 0.20 10.98 16.39
C GLY A 56 -0.85 9.89 16.20
N ASN A 57 -0.64 8.98 15.25
CA ASN A 57 -1.51 7.83 14.99
C ASN A 57 -0.69 6.52 15.08
N GLU A 58 -1.14 5.58 15.91
CA GLU A 58 -0.59 4.23 16.05
C GLU A 58 -0.88 3.42 14.77
N SER A 59 0.00 3.48 13.76
CA SER A 59 -0.14 2.71 12.53
C SER A 59 0.89 1.57 12.44
N PRO A 60 0.47 0.31 12.17
CA PRO A 60 1.37 -0.80 11.86
C PRO A 60 2.35 -0.50 10.69
N GLN A 61 1.95 0.40 9.78
CA GLN A 61 2.75 0.81 8.63
C GLN A 61 4.01 1.57 9.05
N LEU A 62 3.95 2.34 10.15
CA LEU A 62 5.11 3.08 10.70
C LEU A 62 6.16 2.13 11.28
N THR A 63 5.72 1.07 11.98
CA THR A 63 6.62 0.06 12.53
C THR A 63 7.40 -0.65 11.43
N SER A 64 6.71 -1.05 10.36
CA SER A 64 7.34 -1.68 9.19
C SER A 64 8.32 -0.72 8.50
N TRP A 65 7.95 0.55 8.38
CA TRP A 65 8.82 1.59 7.81
C TRP A 65 10.08 1.86 8.64
N TRP A 66 9.97 1.94 9.97
CA TRP A 66 11.15 2.08 10.84
C TRP A 66 12.10 0.89 10.68
N ILE A 67 11.57 -0.33 10.65
CA ILE A 67 12.39 -1.54 10.53
C ILE A 67 13.09 -1.60 9.17
N SER A 68 12.38 -1.27 8.07
CA SER A 68 13.00 -1.26 6.73
C SER A 68 14.08 -0.19 6.62
N THR A 69 13.76 1.04 7.07
CA THR A 69 14.66 2.19 7.02
C THR A 69 15.92 1.93 7.86
N LEU A 70 15.78 1.47 9.10
CA LEU A 70 16.93 1.20 9.98
C LEU A 70 17.81 0.07 9.45
N LYS A 71 17.23 -1.02 8.90
CA LYS A 71 18.02 -2.09 8.28
C LYS A 71 18.74 -1.64 7.01
N ALA A 72 18.15 -0.74 6.24
CA ALA A 72 18.77 -0.19 5.04
C ALA A 72 19.93 0.76 5.39
N SER A 73 19.77 1.61 6.41
CA SER A 73 20.81 2.51 6.90
C SER A 73 21.95 1.76 7.62
N TYR A 74 21.65 0.63 8.27
CA TYR A 74 22.60 -0.14 9.08
C TYR A 74 22.60 -1.64 8.70
N PRO A 75 23.09 -2.00 7.50
CA PRO A 75 22.98 -3.36 6.97
C PRO A 75 23.95 -4.37 7.61
N GLN A 76 25.02 -3.89 8.26
CA GLN A 76 26.08 -4.74 8.86
C GLN A 76 25.89 -4.97 10.36
N ASP A 77 24.90 -4.33 10.99
CA ASP A 77 24.75 -4.33 12.44
C ASP A 77 23.87 -5.47 12.98
N SER A 78 24.22 -5.97 14.16
CA SER A 78 23.44 -6.99 14.86
C SER A 78 22.06 -6.42 15.24
N CYS A 79 21.03 -6.89 14.55
CA CYS A 79 19.63 -6.63 14.90
C CYS A 79 19.03 -7.83 15.64
N SER A 80 18.15 -7.55 16.61
CA SER A 80 17.37 -8.58 17.30
C SER A 80 15.88 -8.21 17.27
N ASP A 81 15.06 -9.21 17.02
CA ASP A 81 13.61 -9.07 16.91
C ASP A 81 12.94 -10.17 17.75
N ASP A 82 12.25 -9.77 18.81
CA ASP A 82 11.56 -10.69 19.74
C ASP A 82 10.03 -10.70 19.51
N GLY A 83 9.57 -10.24 18.34
CA GLY A 83 8.16 -10.16 17.98
C GLY A 83 7.44 -8.93 18.53
N ARG A 84 7.76 -8.49 19.75
CA ARG A 84 7.21 -7.27 20.37
C ARG A 84 8.09 -6.04 20.18
N PHE A 85 9.40 -6.24 20.20
CA PHE A 85 10.40 -5.19 20.09
C PHE A 85 11.40 -5.52 18.99
N PHE A 86 11.72 -4.50 18.21
CA PHE A 86 12.88 -4.51 17.34
C PHE A 86 14.01 -3.72 18.00
N ARG A 87 15.22 -4.26 18.01
CA ARG A 87 16.39 -3.67 18.66
C ARG A 87 17.59 -3.69 17.73
N MET A 88 18.37 -2.62 17.75
CA MET A 88 19.56 -2.46 16.92
C MET A 88 20.60 -1.63 17.66
N ARG A 89 21.87 -1.88 17.35
CA ARG A 89 23.01 -1.09 17.79
C ARG A 89 23.72 -0.56 16.55
N PRO A 90 23.43 0.67 16.10
CA PRO A 90 24.09 1.23 14.92
C PRO A 90 25.56 1.52 15.20
N GLU A 91 25.89 1.89 16.43
CA GLU A 91 27.25 2.25 16.85
C GLU A 91 27.51 1.86 18.30
N HIS A 92 28.78 1.88 18.71
CA HIS A 92 29.15 1.69 20.11
C HIS A 92 28.52 2.78 20.98
N GLY A 93 27.95 2.41 22.13
CA GLY A 93 27.33 3.38 23.03
C GLY A 93 25.92 3.85 22.62
N VAL A 94 25.34 3.34 21.52
CA VAL A 94 23.99 3.68 21.04
C VAL A 94 23.10 2.44 20.93
N PHE A 95 21.84 2.57 21.36
CA PHE A 95 20.86 1.51 21.34
C PHE A 95 19.50 2.02 20.87
N LEU A 96 19.03 1.45 19.76
CA LEU A 96 17.71 1.71 19.19
C LEU A 96 16.75 0.60 19.62
N LYS A 97 15.59 0.98 20.15
CA LYS A 97 14.52 0.05 20.51
C LYS A 97 13.18 0.56 20.00
N LEU A 98 12.60 -0.14 19.04
CA LEU A 98 11.27 0.10 18.50
C LEU A 98 10.26 -0.81 19.20
N ASP A 99 9.23 -0.22 19.81
CA ASP A 99 8.04 -0.91 20.29
C ASP A 99 7.05 -1.06 19.13
N LYS A 100 6.89 -2.29 18.64
CA LYS A 100 6.07 -2.57 17.45
C LYS A 100 4.58 -2.33 17.67
N LYS A 101 4.12 -2.42 18.92
CA LYS A 101 2.71 -2.22 19.28
C LYS A 101 2.30 -0.76 19.18
N HIS A 102 3.18 0.15 19.61
CA HIS A 102 2.88 1.58 19.73
C HIS A 102 3.65 2.44 18.71
N GLY A 103 4.43 1.84 17.80
CA GLY A 103 5.27 2.56 16.84
C GLY A 103 6.31 3.48 17.47
N LEU A 104 6.71 3.21 18.72
CA LEU A 104 7.56 4.09 19.53
C LEU A 104 9.03 3.68 19.38
N LEU A 105 9.84 4.54 18.74
CA LEU A 105 11.28 4.38 18.68
C LEU A 105 11.93 5.07 19.89
N LYS A 106 12.78 4.33 20.62
CA LYS A 106 13.60 4.84 21.72
C LYS A 106 15.06 4.75 21.33
N ILE A 107 15.78 5.86 21.47
CA ILE A 107 17.22 5.98 21.25
C ILE A 107 17.86 6.18 22.62
N LYS A 108 18.76 5.28 23.00
CA LYS A 108 19.36 5.23 24.34
C LYS A 108 20.86 4.97 24.25
N GLY A 109 21.55 5.17 25.37
CA GLY A 109 22.98 4.92 25.51
C GLY A 109 23.76 6.18 25.86
N ASN A 110 25.07 6.09 25.96
CA ASN A 110 25.89 7.21 26.40
C ASN A 110 26.01 8.28 25.30
N ASP A 111 26.02 7.86 24.04
CA ASP A 111 26.23 8.73 22.88
C ASP A 111 24.95 8.97 22.06
N HIS A 112 23.79 8.63 22.64
CA HIS A 112 22.49 8.65 21.96
C HIS A 112 22.09 10.01 21.40
N TYR A 113 22.48 11.10 22.08
CA TYR A 113 22.14 12.46 21.68
C TYR A 113 23.01 12.94 20.52
N GLN A 114 24.31 12.67 20.58
CA GLN A 114 25.25 13.00 19.51
C GLN A 114 24.89 12.23 18.23
N TRP A 115 24.69 10.92 18.36
CA TRP A 115 24.25 10.07 17.25
C TRP A 115 22.96 10.60 16.61
N PHE A 116 21.98 11.00 17.43
CA PHE A 116 20.72 11.52 16.93
C PHE A 116 20.91 12.78 16.09
N LEU A 117 21.71 13.75 16.56
CA LEU A 117 21.96 15.00 15.83
C LEU A 117 22.66 14.77 14.49
N GLU A 118 23.56 13.79 14.43
CA GLU A 118 24.38 13.53 13.26
C GLU A 118 23.70 12.63 12.22
N ASN A 119 22.87 11.67 12.65
CA ASN A 119 22.43 10.57 11.79
C ASN A 119 20.92 10.54 11.51
N ILE A 120 20.07 11.11 12.39
CA ILE A 120 18.62 10.92 12.24
C ILE A 120 18.07 11.55 10.96
N GLU A 121 18.71 12.62 10.48
CA GLU A 121 18.33 13.28 9.24
C GLU A 121 18.47 12.35 8.04
N GLU A 122 19.64 11.74 7.88
CA GLU A 122 19.92 10.80 6.79
C GLU A 122 19.04 9.55 6.86
N VAL A 123 18.82 9.01 8.07
CA VAL A 123 17.93 7.86 8.29
C VAL A 123 16.52 8.18 7.80
N LEU A 124 15.97 9.32 8.19
CA LEU A 124 14.62 9.71 7.80
C LEU A 124 14.54 10.14 6.32
N GLN A 125 15.59 10.75 5.75
CA GLN A 125 15.67 11.06 4.31
C GLN A 125 15.71 9.77 3.48
N ALA A 126 16.48 8.76 3.87
CA ALA A 126 16.50 7.45 3.23
C ALA A 126 15.11 6.79 3.27
N GLY A 127 14.43 6.86 4.42
CA GLY A 127 13.04 6.41 4.56
C GLY A 127 12.05 7.22 3.71
N GLY A 128 12.30 8.52 3.50
CA GLY A 128 11.50 9.40 2.64
C GLY A 128 11.69 9.14 1.14
N ILE A 129 12.90 8.76 0.71
CA ILE A 129 13.19 8.35 -0.68
C ILE A 129 12.45 7.05 -1.01
N GLU A 130 12.43 6.07 -0.11
CA GLU A 130 11.65 4.83 -0.31
C GLU A 130 10.16 5.14 -0.48
N VAL A 131 9.59 6.00 0.36
CA VAL A 131 8.18 6.42 0.27
C VAL A 131 7.90 7.17 -1.03
N THR A 132 8.80 8.05 -1.46
CA THR A 132 8.67 8.79 -2.73
C THR A 132 8.75 7.87 -3.94
N LEU A 133 9.68 6.92 -3.96
CA LEU A 133 9.81 5.91 -5.02
C LEU A 133 8.61 4.96 -5.06
N MET A 134 8.06 4.61 -3.90
CA MET A 134 6.85 3.79 -3.80
C MET A 134 5.60 4.56 -4.24
N ALA A 135 5.48 5.84 -3.86
CA ALA A 135 4.42 6.72 -4.36
C ALA A 135 4.50 6.88 -5.88
N ASP A 136 5.69 7.07 -6.44
CA ASP A 136 5.92 7.11 -7.88
C ASP A 136 5.55 5.78 -8.56
N LEU A 137 5.90 4.64 -7.95
CA LEU A 137 5.51 3.33 -8.45
C LEU A 137 3.98 3.16 -8.43
N PHE A 138 3.32 3.49 -7.33
CA PHE A 138 1.86 3.39 -7.19
C PHE A 138 1.12 4.29 -8.16
N ASN A 139 1.62 5.51 -8.36
CA ASN A 139 1.12 6.43 -9.38
C ASN A 139 1.31 5.83 -10.79
N GLN A 140 2.47 5.25 -11.10
CA GLN A 140 2.69 4.62 -12.41
C GLN A 140 1.79 3.40 -12.62
N ILE A 141 1.59 2.57 -11.60
CA ILE A 141 0.64 1.45 -11.65
C ILE A 141 -0.78 1.99 -11.86
N GLY A 142 -1.17 3.04 -11.15
CA GLY A 142 -2.45 3.71 -11.33
C GLY A 142 -2.67 4.24 -12.75
N ARG A 143 -1.64 4.85 -13.38
CA ARG A 143 -1.67 5.25 -14.81
C ARG A 143 -1.85 4.07 -15.74
N GLN A 144 -1.12 2.98 -15.51
CA GLN A 144 -1.25 1.77 -16.32
C GLN A 144 -2.65 1.16 -16.21
N LEU A 145 -3.24 1.24 -15.02
CA LEU A 145 -4.60 0.75 -14.75
C LEU A 145 -5.68 1.77 -15.12
N GLY A 146 -5.35 3.01 -15.44
CA GLY A 146 -6.32 4.07 -15.72
C GLY A 146 -7.20 4.44 -14.53
N ILE A 147 -6.67 4.38 -13.30
CA ILE A 147 -7.39 4.66 -12.04
C ILE A 147 -7.17 6.11 -11.56
N ASP A 148 -6.20 6.83 -12.15
CA ASP A 148 -5.67 8.12 -11.65
C ASP A 148 -6.58 9.35 -11.82
N GLY A 149 -7.84 9.18 -12.20
CA GLY A 149 -8.74 10.29 -12.50
C GLY A 149 -9.91 10.42 -11.52
N ILE A 150 -10.32 11.66 -11.29
CA ILE A 150 -11.58 12.16 -10.66
C ILE A 150 -12.82 11.31 -11.03
N SER A 151 -12.77 10.57 -12.15
CA SER A 151 -13.76 9.59 -12.59
C SER A 151 -14.03 8.45 -11.59
N ALA A 152 -13.01 7.92 -10.91
CA ALA A 152 -13.15 6.74 -10.05
C ALA A 152 -13.95 7.03 -8.76
N THR A 153 -13.62 8.12 -8.07
CA THR A 153 -14.37 8.61 -6.90
C THR A 153 -15.78 9.08 -7.27
N SER A 154 -15.91 9.81 -8.39
CA SER A 154 -17.23 10.18 -8.94
C SER A 154 -18.11 8.97 -9.23
N LEU A 155 -17.55 7.91 -9.85
CA LEU A 155 -18.30 6.68 -10.12
C LEU A 155 -18.79 6.02 -8.83
N LEU A 156 -17.96 6.00 -7.78
CA LEU A 156 -18.30 5.40 -6.48
C LEU A 156 -19.33 6.22 -5.69
N GLU A 157 -19.22 7.55 -5.72
CA GLU A 157 -20.16 8.47 -5.06
C GLU A 157 -21.55 8.44 -5.71
N ASN A 158 -21.60 8.12 -7.00
CA ASN A 158 -22.84 8.00 -7.77
C ASN A 158 -23.42 6.57 -7.78
N LEU A 159 -22.81 5.60 -7.10
CA LEU A 159 -23.41 4.27 -6.96
C LEU A 159 -24.60 4.35 -5.99
N PRO A 160 -25.83 4.00 -6.41
CA PRO A 160 -26.96 3.93 -5.50
C PRO A 160 -26.75 2.83 -4.47
N ASP A 161 -27.43 2.98 -3.32
CA ASP A 161 -27.30 2.05 -2.19
C ASP A 161 -27.67 0.60 -2.55
N THR A 162 -28.56 0.42 -3.54
CA THR A 162 -28.89 -0.88 -4.15
C THR A 162 -29.33 -0.70 -5.61
N GLY A 163 -28.85 -1.59 -6.49
CA GLY A 163 -29.40 -1.80 -7.84
C GLY A 163 -29.14 -0.66 -8.83
N ALA A 164 -28.19 -0.87 -9.75
CA ALA A 164 -27.93 0.06 -10.86
C ALA A 164 -27.64 -0.69 -12.16
N ILE A 165 -28.55 -0.62 -13.13
CA ILE A 165 -28.24 -1.03 -14.52
C ILE A 165 -27.59 0.17 -15.20
N GLN A 166 -26.27 0.15 -15.36
CA GLN A 166 -25.56 1.15 -16.14
C GLN A 166 -25.15 0.53 -17.49
N ASN A 167 -25.69 1.07 -18.59
CA ASN A 167 -25.22 0.73 -19.93
C ASN A 167 -23.87 1.42 -20.18
N GLY A 168 -22.85 0.68 -20.60
CA GLY A 168 -21.66 1.29 -21.18
C GLY A 168 -20.46 0.36 -21.24
N ALA A 169 -20.13 -0.09 -22.44
CA ALA A 169 -18.84 -0.67 -22.74
C ALA A 169 -17.72 0.29 -22.27
N GLY A 170 -16.79 -0.23 -21.47
CA GLY A 170 -15.67 0.55 -20.90
C GLY A 170 -15.88 1.07 -19.47
N SER A 171 -17.12 1.35 -19.03
CA SER A 171 -17.41 1.81 -17.66
C SER A 171 -17.23 0.70 -16.62
N ILE A 172 -17.65 -0.52 -16.97
CA ILE A 172 -17.61 -1.70 -16.08
C ILE A 172 -16.19 -1.99 -15.65
N TYR A 173 -15.24 -2.06 -16.58
CA TYR A 173 -13.87 -2.43 -16.24
C TYR A 173 -13.16 -1.38 -15.39
N SER A 174 -13.42 -0.09 -15.65
CA SER A 174 -12.94 1.01 -14.82
C SER A 174 -13.52 0.93 -13.41
N LEU A 175 -14.82 0.64 -13.29
CA LEU A 175 -15.49 0.46 -12.00
C LEU A 175 -14.95 -0.75 -11.22
N TRP A 176 -14.73 -1.89 -11.87
CA TRP A 176 -14.13 -3.08 -11.24
C TRP A 176 -12.76 -2.74 -10.65
N LYS A 177 -11.87 -2.15 -11.45
CA LYS A 177 -10.52 -1.78 -11.01
C LYS A 177 -10.56 -0.79 -9.84
N THR A 178 -11.45 0.19 -9.91
CA THR A 178 -11.66 1.20 -8.86
C THR A 178 -12.14 0.56 -7.56
N LEU A 179 -13.13 -0.33 -7.61
CA LEU A 179 -13.65 -1.02 -6.43
C LEU A 179 -12.60 -1.95 -5.82
N LEU A 180 -11.89 -2.72 -6.64
CA LEU A 180 -10.84 -3.61 -6.18
C LEU A 180 -9.70 -2.84 -5.50
N ASP A 181 -9.24 -1.74 -6.10
CA ASP A 181 -8.22 -0.87 -5.51
C ASP A 181 -8.68 -0.32 -4.15
N ARG A 182 -9.91 0.21 -4.08
CA ARG A 182 -10.50 0.72 -2.84
C ARG A 182 -10.63 -0.36 -1.77
N TRP A 183 -11.10 -1.54 -2.14
CA TRP A 183 -11.31 -2.64 -1.19
C TRP A 183 -10.00 -3.24 -0.68
N MET A 184 -8.98 -3.34 -1.54
CA MET A 184 -7.63 -3.70 -1.11
C MET A 184 -7.08 -2.65 -0.13
N GLY A 185 -7.29 -1.37 -0.45
CA GLY A 185 -6.91 -0.21 0.39
C GLY A 185 -7.55 -0.19 1.78
N PHE A 186 -8.71 -0.81 1.99
CA PHE A 186 -9.38 -0.86 3.29
C PHE A 186 -9.01 -2.08 4.15
N GLY A 187 -8.40 -3.10 3.55
CA GLY A 187 -8.24 -4.41 4.19
C GLY A 187 -9.54 -5.21 4.26
N GLY A 188 -9.43 -6.54 4.30
CA GLY A 188 -10.56 -7.47 4.28
C GLY A 188 -10.39 -8.62 3.29
N THR A 189 -11.40 -9.48 3.18
CA THR A 189 -11.42 -10.58 2.21
C THR A 189 -12.12 -10.14 0.94
N ILE A 190 -11.40 -10.17 -0.17
CA ILE A 190 -11.88 -9.76 -1.49
C ILE A 190 -12.03 -11.03 -2.32
N THR A 191 -13.20 -11.20 -2.93
CA THR A 191 -13.48 -12.31 -3.83
C THR A 191 -13.70 -11.78 -5.23
N VAL A 192 -12.97 -12.33 -6.20
CA VAL A 192 -13.20 -12.15 -7.63
C VAL A 192 -13.69 -13.47 -8.18
N ALA A 193 -14.95 -13.54 -8.58
CA ALA A 193 -15.55 -14.73 -9.17
C ALA A 193 -15.89 -14.43 -10.63
N SER A 194 -15.19 -15.07 -11.56
CA SER A 194 -15.52 -15.01 -12.98
C SER A 194 -15.14 -16.33 -13.67
N PRO A 195 -16.06 -17.00 -14.39
CA PRO A 195 -15.75 -18.24 -15.08
C PRO A 195 -14.72 -18.03 -16.18
N VAL A 196 -14.65 -16.81 -16.72
CA VAL A 196 -13.68 -16.44 -17.75
C VAL A 196 -12.69 -15.39 -17.26
N LEU A 197 -11.43 -15.58 -17.57
CA LEU A 197 -10.32 -14.73 -17.17
C LEU A 197 -9.17 -14.84 -18.18
N ASP A 198 -8.80 -13.73 -18.79
CA ASP A 198 -7.65 -13.67 -19.71
C ASP A 198 -6.36 -13.20 -19.02
N PRO A 199 -5.19 -13.35 -19.67
CA PRO A 199 -3.90 -12.97 -19.07
C PRO A 199 -3.76 -11.49 -18.73
N GLU A 200 -4.38 -10.58 -19.50
CA GLU A 200 -4.30 -9.13 -19.24
C GLU A 200 -5.09 -8.78 -17.98
N ARG A 201 -6.27 -9.37 -17.77
CA ARG A 201 -7.09 -9.12 -16.57
C ARG A 201 -6.48 -9.75 -15.33
N PHE A 202 -5.86 -10.93 -15.49
CA PHE A 202 -5.07 -11.52 -14.40
C PHE A 202 -3.87 -10.62 -14.04
N MET A 203 -3.15 -10.10 -15.04
CA MET A 203 -2.06 -9.14 -14.83
C MET A 203 -2.55 -7.90 -14.08
N ASP A 204 -3.70 -7.32 -14.45
CA ASP A 204 -4.24 -6.14 -13.78
C ASP A 204 -4.59 -6.41 -12.31
N LEU A 205 -5.12 -7.61 -11.98
CA LEU A 205 -5.31 -8.03 -10.59
C LEU A 205 -4.00 -8.07 -9.81
N ILE A 206 -2.93 -8.59 -10.41
CA ILE A 206 -1.60 -8.64 -9.79
C ILE A 206 -1.05 -7.22 -9.56
N LEU A 207 -1.22 -6.31 -10.52
CA LEU A 207 -0.80 -4.91 -10.36
C LEU A 207 -1.56 -4.22 -9.22
N LEU A 208 -2.86 -4.45 -9.10
CA LEU A 208 -3.68 -3.94 -7.99
C LEU A 208 -3.20 -4.46 -6.64
N MET A 209 -2.89 -5.75 -6.53
CA MET A 209 -2.32 -6.32 -5.31
C MET A 209 -0.99 -5.67 -4.94
N ILE A 210 -0.11 -5.47 -5.93
CA ILE A 210 1.22 -4.87 -5.71
C ILE A 210 1.12 -3.40 -5.30
N LYS A 211 0.14 -2.67 -5.83
CA LYS A 211 -0.16 -1.28 -5.42
C LYS A 211 -0.60 -1.21 -3.95
N ASN A 212 -1.26 -2.25 -3.45
CA ASN A 212 -1.81 -2.32 -2.10
C ASN A 212 -1.03 -3.28 -1.19
N ASP A 213 0.23 -3.62 -1.50
CA ASP A 213 1.00 -4.70 -0.84
C ASP A 213 1.27 -4.52 0.67
N ARG A 214 0.99 -3.33 1.20
CA ARG A 214 1.09 -2.99 2.62
C ARG A 214 -0.22 -3.12 3.38
N GLU A 215 -1.31 -3.39 2.68
CA GLU A 215 -2.65 -3.46 3.26
C GLU A 215 -3.00 -4.91 3.67
N GLY A 216 -3.69 -5.06 4.80
CA GLY A 216 -4.05 -6.35 5.39
C GLY A 216 -5.23 -7.04 4.68
N PHE A 217 -5.17 -7.17 3.36
CA PHE A 217 -6.23 -7.81 2.56
C PHE A 217 -5.90 -9.26 2.20
N THR A 218 -6.93 -10.01 1.83
CA THR A 218 -6.81 -11.34 1.21
C THR A 218 -7.57 -11.32 -0.11
N LEU A 219 -6.95 -11.74 -1.21
CA LEU A 219 -7.60 -11.82 -2.52
C LEU A 219 -7.83 -13.29 -2.90
N LYS A 220 -9.10 -13.64 -3.09
CA LYS A 220 -9.55 -14.95 -3.57
C LYS A 220 -10.06 -14.82 -5.00
N LEU A 221 -9.42 -15.51 -5.92
CA LEU A 221 -9.84 -15.64 -7.30
C LEU A 221 -10.51 -17.00 -7.52
N VAL A 222 -11.79 -16.97 -7.86
CA VAL A 222 -12.54 -18.15 -8.30
C VAL A 222 -12.77 -18.06 -9.80
N THR A 223 -12.37 -19.09 -10.53
CA THR A 223 -12.51 -19.14 -11.99
C THR A 223 -12.73 -20.56 -12.50
N SER A 224 -12.98 -20.74 -13.79
CA SER A 224 -13.09 -22.08 -14.37
C SER A 224 -11.71 -22.66 -14.68
N GLU A 225 -11.63 -23.98 -14.85
CA GLU A 225 -10.36 -24.63 -15.21
C GLU A 225 -9.82 -24.13 -16.55
N ARG A 226 -10.72 -23.87 -17.52
CA ARG A 226 -10.40 -23.31 -18.84
C ARG A 226 -10.87 -21.86 -18.95
N CYS A 227 -10.26 -20.98 -18.15
CA CYS A 227 -10.76 -19.62 -17.95
C CYS A 227 -10.65 -18.69 -19.17
N ASP A 228 -9.74 -18.90 -20.10
CA ASP A 228 -9.70 -18.12 -21.35
C ASP A 228 -10.44 -18.81 -22.52
N GLY A 229 -11.14 -19.92 -22.24
CA GLY A 229 -11.86 -20.74 -23.22
C GLY A 229 -11.03 -21.84 -23.86
N GLU A 230 -9.70 -21.73 -23.84
CA GLU A 230 -8.79 -22.65 -24.55
C GLU A 230 -7.73 -23.28 -23.64
N HIS A 231 -7.21 -22.51 -22.69
CA HIS A 231 -6.09 -22.84 -21.84
C HIS A 231 -6.45 -22.85 -20.36
N SER A 232 -5.61 -23.54 -19.58
CA SER A 232 -5.77 -23.63 -18.13
C SER A 232 -5.38 -22.34 -17.41
N LEU A 233 -5.91 -22.13 -16.21
CA LEU A 233 -5.47 -21.03 -15.33
C LEU A 233 -3.94 -20.99 -15.15
N LYS A 234 -3.26 -22.15 -15.15
CA LYS A 234 -1.79 -22.22 -15.07
C LYS A 234 -1.12 -21.53 -16.26
N HIS A 235 -1.65 -21.72 -17.46
CA HIS A 235 -1.17 -21.06 -18.67
C HIS A 235 -1.45 -19.56 -18.62
N THR A 236 -2.66 -19.15 -18.24
CA THR A 236 -3.04 -17.74 -18.06
C THR A 236 -2.10 -17.02 -17.09
N LYS A 237 -1.79 -17.65 -15.93
CA LYS A 237 -0.83 -17.14 -14.94
C LYS A 237 0.58 -16.99 -15.52
N MET A 238 1.02 -17.93 -16.36
CA MET A 238 2.34 -17.88 -17.02
C MET A 238 2.42 -16.70 -18.00
N VAL A 239 1.45 -16.57 -18.91
CA VAL A 239 1.42 -15.48 -19.89
C VAL A 239 1.33 -14.11 -19.20
N ALA A 240 0.48 -13.98 -18.18
CA ALA A 240 0.37 -12.75 -17.39
C ALA A 240 1.71 -12.37 -16.72
N ARG A 241 2.48 -13.36 -16.26
CA ARG A 241 3.81 -13.14 -15.66
C ARG A 241 4.79 -12.58 -16.68
N ASP A 242 4.76 -13.09 -17.90
CA ASP A 242 5.61 -12.60 -18.98
C ASP A 242 5.24 -11.18 -19.42
N LEU A 243 3.94 -10.84 -19.40
CA LEU A 243 3.48 -9.46 -19.62
C LEU A 243 3.98 -8.52 -18.52
N LEU A 244 3.87 -8.91 -17.25
CA LEU A 244 4.41 -8.15 -16.10
C LEU A 244 5.91 -7.87 -16.21
N LYS A 245 6.69 -8.85 -16.69
CA LYS A 245 8.14 -8.67 -16.89
C LYS A 245 8.46 -7.69 -18.02
N LYS A 246 7.58 -7.55 -19.01
CA LYS A 246 7.73 -6.66 -20.16
C LYS A 246 7.22 -5.23 -19.90
N LEU A 247 6.41 -5.03 -18.85
CA LEU A 247 5.90 -3.72 -18.45
C LEU A 247 7.05 -2.78 -18.03
N LYS A 248 7.09 -1.60 -18.64
CA LYS A 248 8.11 -0.56 -18.39
C LYS A 248 7.47 0.69 -17.83
N THR A 249 8.22 1.42 -17.01
CA THR A 249 7.85 2.75 -16.55
C THR A 249 7.69 3.70 -17.74
N THR A 250 6.60 4.48 -17.77
CA THR A 250 6.38 5.48 -18.82
C THR A 250 7.57 6.45 -18.92
N GLY A 251 8.13 6.60 -20.12
CA GLY A 251 9.28 7.48 -20.37
C GLY A 251 10.63 6.93 -19.89
N LYS A 252 10.71 5.70 -19.34
CA LYS A 252 11.97 5.06 -18.93
C LYS A 252 12.10 3.65 -19.52
N ARG A 253 13.33 3.17 -19.68
CA ARG A 253 13.60 1.78 -20.13
C ARG A 253 13.51 0.74 -18.99
N ARG A 254 13.40 1.19 -17.74
CA ARG A 254 13.34 0.33 -16.55
C ARG A 254 11.99 -0.39 -16.45
N ARG A 255 12.02 -1.63 -15.97
CA ARG A 255 10.81 -2.41 -15.64
C ARG A 255 9.99 -1.68 -14.58
N LEU A 256 8.66 -1.71 -14.75
CA LEU A 256 7.72 -1.11 -13.81
C LEU A 256 7.70 -1.85 -12.48
N VAL A 257 7.72 -3.18 -12.53
CA VAL A 257 7.58 -4.05 -11.35
C VAL A 257 8.76 -5.01 -11.26
N THR A 258 9.28 -5.20 -10.05
CA THR A 258 10.39 -6.13 -9.76
C THR A 258 9.89 -7.57 -9.68
N ASP A 259 10.80 -8.55 -9.82
CA ASP A 259 10.42 -9.96 -9.73
C ASP A 259 9.95 -10.33 -8.32
N GLU A 260 10.49 -9.72 -7.26
CA GLU A 260 10.07 -9.97 -5.88
C GLU A 260 8.61 -9.57 -5.63
N LYS A 261 8.16 -8.43 -6.17
CA LYS A 261 6.77 -7.97 -6.05
C LYS A 261 5.81 -8.88 -6.84
N ILE A 262 6.24 -9.37 -8.01
CA ILE A 262 5.47 -10.34 -8.80
C ILE A 262 5.35 -11.66 -8.03
N ASP A 263 6.45 -12.17 -7.49
CA ASP A 263 6.45 -13.41 -6.71
C ASP A 263 5.62 -13.31 -5.44
N TRP A 264 5.70 -12.17 -4.74
CA TRP A 264 4.83 -11.88 -3.61
C TRP A 264 3.35 -11.98 -4.02
N ALA A 265 2.92 -11.30 -5.08
CA ALA A 265 1.51 -11.30 -5.47
C ALA A 265 1.03 -12.71 -5.89
N TYR A 266 1.84 -13.47 -6.63
CA TYR A 266 1.51 -14.83 -7.05
C TYR A 266 1.42 -15.82 -5.88
N LYS A 267 2.16 -15.58 -4.80
CA LYS A 267 2.11 -16.39 -3.57
C LYS A 267 0.90 -16.06 -2.70
N HIS A 268 0.43 -14.81 -2.71
CA HIS A 268 -0.64 -14.34 -1.84
C HIS A 268 -2.04 -14.35 -2.46
N ILE A 269 -2.15 -14.50 -3.79
CA ILE A 269 -3.45 -14.70 -4.44
C ILE A 269 -3.94 -16.14 -4.23
N GLU A 270 -5.07 -16.30 -3.54
CA GLU A 270 -5.72 -17.60 -3.38
C GLU A 270 -6.53 -17.91 -4.64
N THR A 271 -6.23 -19.02 -5.33
CA THR A 271 -6.95 -19.39 -6.55
C THR A 271 -7.74 -20.67 -6.36
N LYS A 272 -9.02 -20.68 -6.76
CA LYS A 272 -9.87 -21.87 -6.81
C LYS A 272 -10.45 -22.04 -8.21
N THR A 273 -10.34 -23.23 -8.77
CA THR A 273 -11.01 -23.60 -10.03
C THR A 273 -12.28 -24.40 -9.74
N THR A 274 -13.41 -23.97 -10.30
CA THR A 274 -14.69 -24.67 -10.16
C THR A 274 -15.63 -24.36 -11.33
N ILE A 275 -16.76 -25.07 -11.41
CA ILE A 275 -17.77 -24.87 -12.44
C ILE A 275 -18.87 -23.97 -11.87
N PHE A 276 -19.02 -22.78 -12.45
CA PHE A 276 -20.03 -21.80 -12.07
C PHE A 276 -20.23 -20.82 -13.24
N ASN A 277 -21.26 -19.98 -13.18
CA ASN A 277 -21.52 -18.98 -14.22
C ASN A 277 -21.81 -17.58 -13.67
N CYS A 278 -21.71 -17.35 -12.36
CA CYS A 278 -21.83 -16.00 -11.81
C CYS A 278 -20.57 -15.17 -12.11
N ARG A 279 -20.73 -13.85 -12.24
CA ARG A 279 -19.63 -12.90 -12.41
C ARG A 279 -19.80 -11.79 -11.40
N PHE A 280 -18.92 -11.74 -10.41
CA PHE A 280 -18.96 -10.70 -9.40
C PHE A 280 -17.58 -10.42 -8.80
N ILE A 281 -17.45 -9.23 -8.24
CA ILE A 281 -16.43 -8.91 -7.26
C ILE A 281 -17.11 -8.53 -5.96
N GLY A 282 -16.50 -8.88 -4.83
CA GLY A 282 -17.01 -8.44 -3.55
C GLY A 282 -15.93 -8.36 -2.51
N MET A 283 -16.23 -7.65 -1.44
CA MET A 283 -15.39 -7.49 -0.28
C MET A 283 -16.21 -7.75 0.97
N SER A 284 -15.61 -8.44 1.93
CA SER A 284 -16.16 -8.66 3.26
C SER A 284 -15.15 -8.30 4.33
N THR A 285 -15.63 -7.57 5.32
CA THR A 285 -14.97 -7.30 6.61
C THR A 285 -15.84 -7.91 7.74
N PRO A 286 -15.41 -7.85 9.01
CA PRO A 286 -16.28 -8.25 10.12
C PRO A 286 -17.58 -7.45 10.27
N HIS A 287 -17.66 -6.24 9.70
CA HIS A 287 -18.77 -5.31 9.93
C HIS A 287 -19.61 -4.99 8.70
N LYS A 288 -19.03 -5.13 7.50
CA LYS A 288 -19.71 -4.80 6.23
C LYS A 288 -19.27 -5.73 5.11
N ALA A 289 -20.16 -5.91 4.15
CA ALA A 289 -19.83 -6.51 2.87
C ALA A 289 -20.40 -5.68 1.72
N GLU A 290 -19.70 -5.71 0.59
CA GLU A 290 -20.13 -5.07 -0.65
C GLU A 290 -19.93 -6.06 -1.79
N VAL A 291 -20.86 -6.10 -2.73
CA VAL A 291 -20.77 -6.97 -3.90
C VAL A 291 -21.25 -6.25 -5.14
N MET A 292 -20.53 -6.46 -6.23
CA MET A 292 -20.89 -5.97 -7.54
C MET A 292 -20.97 -7.14 -8.51
N ILE A 293 -22.15 -7.34 -9.07
CA ILE A 293 -22.47 -8.40 -10.03
C ILE A 293 -22.51 -7.78 -11.42
N THR A 294 -22.14 -8.55 -12.45
CA THR A 294 -22.28 -8.11 -13.84
C THR A 294 -22.55 -9.27 -14.78
N SER A 295 -23.02 -8.97 -15.99
CA SER A 295 -23.01 -9.94 -17.10
C SER A 295 -21.64 -10.04 -17.79
N ALA A 296 -20.75 -9.06 -17.60
CA ALA A 296 -19.46 -8.97 -18.26
C ALA A 296 -18.44 -9.95 -17.67
N GLY A 297 -17.90 -10.84 -18.51
CA GLY A 297 -16.80 -11.73 -18.12
C GLY A 297 -15.46 -10.99 -18.05
N PHE A 298 -14.50 -11.53 -17.30
CA PHE A 298 -13.17 -10.94 -17.10
C PHE A 298 -12.20 -11.17 -18.28
N ILE A 299 -12.67 -10.86 -19.49
CA ILE A 299 -11.92 -11.03 -20.76
C ILE A 299 -12.08 -9.83 -21.69
N ARG A 300 -11.15 -9.66 -22.62
CA ARG A 300 -11.07 -8.54 -23.59
C ARG A 300 -12.38 -8.21 -24.28
N ARG A 301 -13.11 -9.24 -24.70
CA ARG A 301 -14.36 -9.11 -25.46
C ARG A 301 -15.40 -8.23 -24.75
N TYR A 302 -15.49 -8.26 -23.42
CA TYR A 302 -16.51 -7.51 -22.67
C TYR A 302 -16.09 -6.07 -22.35
N PHE A 303 -14.81 -5.72 -22.54
CA PHE A 303 -14.28 -4.41 -22.10
C PHE A 303 -13.75 -3.54 -23.22
N HIS A 304 -13.47 -4.11 -24.40
CA HIS A 304 -12.97 -3.36 -25.56
C HIS A 304 -13.93 -3.36 -26.75
N ASN A 305 -15.04 -4.07 -26.66
CA ASN A 305 -16.09 -4.05 -27.67
C ASN A 305 -17.32 -3.35 -27.07
N ASP A 306 -18.15 -2.74 -27.92
CA ASP A 306 -19.41 -2.08 -27.56
C ASP A 306 -20.51 -3.09 -27.20
N LEU A 307 -20.21 -4.02 -26.30
CA LEU A 307 -21.18 -4.94 -25.72
C LEU A 307 -21.99 -4.21 -24.64
N LYS A 308 -23.30 -4.43 -24.65
CA LYS A 308 -24.20 -3.96 -23.61
C LYS A 308 -24.22 -4.98 -22.49
N ASP A 309 -23.49 -4.69 -21.43
CA ASP A 309 -23.48 -5.46 -20.20
C ASP A 309 -24.19 -4.72 -19.07
N SER A 310 -24.72 -5.48 -18.12
CA SER A 310 -25.39 -4.97 -16.93
C SER A 310 -24.47 -5.05 -15.72
N ILE A 311 -24.67 -4.14 -14.77
CA ILE A 311 -24.06 -4.19 -13.45
C ILE A 311 -25.19 -4.22 -12.42
N SER A 312 -24.90 -4.68 -11.20
CA SER A 312 -25.70 -4.40 -10.02
C SER A 312 -24.77 -4.34 -8.81
N PHE A 313 -24.92 -3.31 -7.97
CA PHE A 313 -24.14 -3.12 -6.76
C PHE A 313 -25.04 -3.26 -5.54
N PHE A 314 -24.55 -3.93 -4.50
CA PHE A 314 -25.26 -4.17 -3.25
C PHE A 314 -24.32 -3.99 -2.06
N ARG A 315 -24.81 -3.29 -1.03
CA ARG A 315 -24.23 -3.32 0.32
C ARG A 315 -24.99 -4.33 1.16
N LEU A 316 -24.26 -5.20 1.84
CA LEU A 316 -24.80 -6.36 2.54
C LEU A 316 -24.16 -6.49 3.92
N THR A 317 -24.80 -7.27 4.79
CA THR A 317 -24.13 -7.82 5.96
C THR A 317 -23.13 -8.91 5.55
N PRO A 318 -22.07 -9.17 6.35
CA PRO A 318 -21.15 -10.27 6.08
C PRO A 318 -21.84 -11.65 6.00
N SER A 319 -22.92 -11.84 6.76
CA SER A 319 -23.71 -13.08 6.75
C SER A 319 -24.46 -13.28 5.43
N GLU A 320 -25.09 -12.22 4.91
CA GLU A 320 -25.77 -12.26 3.61
C GLU A 320 -24.77 -12.47 2.49
N TYR A 321 -23.63 -11.77 2.52
CA TYR A 321 -22.57 -11.96 1.53
C TYR A 321 -22.08 -13.41 1.49
N ARG A 322 -21.84 -13.99 2.67
CA ARG A 322 -21.41 -15.38 2.78
C ARG A 322 -22.45 -16.35 2.21
N THR A 323 -23.68 -16.26 2.70
CA THR A 323 -24.78 -17.18 2.34
C THR A 323 -25.13 -17.10 0.86
N ASN A 324 -25.15 -15.89 0.30
CA ASN A 324 -25.64 -15.66 -1.05
C ASN A 324 -24.55 -15.80 -2.13
N TYR A 325 -23.27 -15.59 -1.80
CA TYR A 325 -22.18 -15.51 -2.79
C TYR A 325 -21.00 -16.44 -2.53
N ILE A 326 -20.63 -16.69 -1.28
CA ILE A 326 -19.40 -17.44 -0.94
C ILE A 326 -19.68 -18.93 -0.76
N ASP A 327 -20.67 -19.28 0.06
CA ASP A 327 -21.02 -20.67 0.33
C ASP A 327 -21.44 -21.41 -0.96
N PRO A 328 -22.20 -20.81 -1.90
CA PRO A 328 -22.52 -21.46 -3.18
C PRO A 328 -21.30 -21.74 -4.07
N LEU A 329 -20.20 -21.01 -3.90
CA LEU A 329 -18.94 -21.26 -4.61
C LEU A 329 -18.09 -22.34 -3.93
N GLY A 330 -18.54 -22.86 -2.78
CA GLY A 330 -17.83 -23.82 -1.94
C GLY A 330 -16.49 -23.30 -1.44
N ILE A 331 -16.31 -21.97 -1.33
CA ILE A 331 -15.06 -21.40 -0.82
C ILE A 331 -15.07 -21.57 0.70
N GLU A 332 -14.33 -22.54 1.22
CA GLU A 332 -14.14 -22.66 2.67
C GLU A 332 -13.40 -21.41 3.18
N GLN A 333 -14.02 -20.67 4.11
CA GLN A 333 -13.30 -19.65 4.87
C GLN A 333 -12.63 -20.33 6.07
N LYS A 334 -11.30 -20.24 6.17
CA LYS A 334 -10.62 -20.48 7.44
C LYS A 334 -11.06 -19.39 8.42
N THR A 335 -11.98 -19.71 9.32
CA THR A 335 -12.33 -18.85 10.45
C THR A 335 -11.09 -18.68 11.31
N SER A 336 -10.49 -17.49 11.25
CA SER A 336 -9.46 -17.08 12.20
C SER A 336 -10.23 -16.44 13.36
N PHE A 337 -10.40 -17.19 14.44
CA PHE A 337 -10.87 -16.65 15.73
C PHE A 337 -9.68 -16.09 16.51
#